data_AF-A0A4Q5NNN4-F1
#
_entry.id   AF-A0A4Q5NNN4-F1
#
_cell.length_a   1.000
_cell.length_b   1.000
_cell.length_c   1.000
_cell.angle_alpha   90.00
_cell.angle_beta   90.00
_cell.angle_gamma   90.00
#
_symmetry.space_group_name_H-M   'P 1'
#
loop_
_entity.id
_entity.type
_entity.pdbx_description
1 polymer ?
#
loop_
_entity_poly.entity_id
_entity_poly.type
_entity_poly.pdbx_seq_one_letter_code
_entity_poly.pdbx_strand_id
1 'polypeptide(L)'
;MKKFSAAVTAGLLVGLVPVAQAEPAAKPLTPSAPIPVDPAGLDFELHTAKTTFQKGETIRVNLLFSNHGTQTLCLNTFHFPPPNWAVFGSFEASPKEETSNPLGDLPPEKSFNYSGPGPARPQLLTENPFGVTLALNAYIRFNNPGEYKIRATTNRVFAIPDGQPLPEQGSFFGGTQTVTSKPLSIEIVPATPEWQQQQVAAWQTYWSKQKPGDMEWITPVGVQRPQNDIRFLNTYAAVEALIERLGQDEFPRSSGSEAYYWRPGLIGFPNRLWLIAAMKDAIKRPDYPVTQGLLDNLATLQALYHVSHTGKETPTNQFWQVNENSDAANWQLTLASLPQKKGRARAMTVHSLLESVWFSNLSKAPQPKQQLPRLVALVPDIFNDLPNLPQQYLLDKDNWKQVKSPRFVEPLLQEWKTVPHAQGWAMERGNLILRRLYELNPTITRPLILREMAAPQPRVSFEVLALLDDKVLPQLQNLWWTHLNSNGPDHDIAALLIGRYATTALKGKVQKEYAERKRNGMLSFDVNRGLRNYLVRIGA
;
A
#
# COMPACT_ATOMS: atom_id res chain seq x y z
N MET A 1 18.68 -20.71 -66.98
CA MET A 1 18.75 -20.07 -68.33
C MET A 1 17.71 -18.96 -68.34
N LYS A 2 17.91 -17.66 -68.55
CA LYS A 2 18.99 -16.73 -69.02
C LYS A 2 18.72 -15.39 -68.28
N LYS A 3 19.61 -14.78 -67.49
CA LYS A 3 20.67 -13.77 -67.80
C LYS A 3 20.35 -12.72 -68.88
N PHE A 4 20.40 -11.44 -68.51
CA PHE A 4 21.23 -10.31 -69.04
C PHE A 4 20.85 -9.01 -68.26
N SER A 5 21.72 -8.38 -67.44
CA SER A 5 22.78 -7.35 -67.70
C SER A 5 22.25 -6.02 -68.29
N ALA A 6 22.67 -4.79 -67.93
CA ALA A 6 23.83 -4.26 -67.20
C ALA A 6 23.70 -2.74 -66.81
N ALA A 7 24.57 -2.28 -65.87
CA ALA A 7 25.23 -0.96 -65.69
C ALA A 7 24.37 0.32 -65.41
N VAL A 8 24.72 1.24 -64.48
CA VAL A 8 25.93 2.11 -64.45
C VAL A 8 26.32 2.54 -63.00
N THR A 9 27.62 2.83 -62.87
CA THR A 9 28.51 3.12 -61.72
C THR A 9 28.52 4.58 -61.23
N ALA A 10 28.68 4.78 -59.90
CA ALA A 10 29.50 5.80 -59.20
C ALA A 10 29.19 5.66 -57.68
N GLY A 11 30.09 5.55 -56.70
CA GLY A 11 31.47 6.00 -56.56
C GLY A 11 31.53 6.90 -55.32
N LEU A 12 31.76 6.35 -54.13
CA LEU A 12 32.18 7.16 -52.95
C LEU A 12 32.89 6.29 -51.90
N LEU A 13 34.20 6.53 -51.79
CA LEU A 13 35.06 6.13 -50.68
C LEU A 13 34.74 6.99 -49.45
N VAL A 14 34.59 6.37 -48.28
CA VAL A 14 34.85 7.02 -46.98
C VAL A 14 35.66 6.04 -46.14
N GLY A 15 36.85 6.49 -45.72
CA GLY A 15 37.86 5.71 -45.02
C GLY A 15 37.49 5.38 -43.57
N LEU A 16 37.94 4.20 -43.15
CA LEU A 16 38.01 3.77 -41.76
C LEU A 16 39.20 4.44 -41.08
N VAL A 17 38.94 5.23 -40.02
CA VAL A 17 39.96 5.68 -39.08
C VAL A 17 40.00 4.69 -37.91
N PRO A 18 41.18 4.19 -37.48
CA PRO A 18 41.29 3.37 -36.29
C PRO A 18 41.14 4.26 -35.04
N VAL A 19 40.15 3.96 -34.20
CA VAL A 19 40.03 4.58 -32.87
C VAL A 19 41.05 3.92 -31.95
N ALA A 20 42.03 4.72 -31.50
CA ALA A 20 43.02 4.32 -30.51
C ALA A 20 42.34 3.97 -29.17
N GLN A 21 42.78 2.87 -28.56
CA GLN A 21 42.44 2.48 -27.20
C GLN A 21 42.98 3.53 -26.23
N ALA A 22 42.07 4.22 -25.53
CA ALA A 22 42.43 5.04 -24.38
C ALA A 22 42.75 4.13 -23.18
N GLU A 23 43.87 4.41 -22.52
CA GLU A 23 44.26 3.80 -21.24
C GLU A 23 43.15 3.95 -20.17
N PRO A 24 43.01 2.98 -19.25
CA PRO A 24 42.01 3.07 -18.20
C PRO A 24 42.37 4.22 -17.23
N ALA A 25 41.49 5.22 -17.17
CA ALA A 25 41.59 6.32 -16.23
C ALA A 25 41.73 5.81 -14.78
N ALA A 26 42.67 6.39 -14.04
CA ALA A 26 42.92 6.11 -12.64
C ALA A 26 41.63 6.23 -11.80
N LYS A 27 41.47 5.31 -10.84
CA LYS A 27 40.38 5.32 -9.85
C LYS A 27 40.26 6.71 -9.21
N PRO A 28 39.04 7.28 -9.07
CA PRO A 28 38.86 8.47 -8.26
C PRO A 28 39.22 8.15 -6.81
N LEU A 29 40.09 8.96 -6.23
CA LEU A 29 40.28 9.03 -4.78
C LEU A 29 38.93 9.43 -4.16
N THR A 30 38.40 8.60 -3.27
CA THR A 30 37.24 8.93 -2.45
C THR A 30 37.55 10.20 -1.64
N PRO A 31 36.77 11.28 -1.75
CA PRO A 31 36.92 12.41 -0.85
C PRO A 31 36.54 11.94 0.54
N SER A 32 37.41 12.14 1.53
CA SER A 32 37.05 12.06 2.94
C SER A 32 35.81 12.93 3.16
N ALA A 33 34.70 12.33 3.62
CA ALA A 33 33.47 13.08 3.88
C ALA A 33 33.78 14.23 4.88
N PRO A 34 33.28 15.46 4.65
CA PRO A 34 33.48 16.57 5.57
C PRO A 34 32.92 16.20 6.95
N ILE A 35 33.69 16.48 8.00
CA ILE A 35 33.24 16.32 9.39
C ILE A 35 32.00 17.22 9.56
N PRO A 36 30.84 16.68 9.99
CA PRO A 36 29.66 17.50 10.25
C PRO A 36 30.00 18.57 11.29
N VAL A 37 29.78 19.84 10.95
CA VAL A 37 29.89 20.96 11.90
C VAL A 37 28.47 21.28 12.33
N ASP A 38 28.15 20.98 13.58
CA ASP A 38 26.84 21.30 14.14
C ASP A 38 26.64 22.83 14.13
N PRO A 39 25.44 23.32 13.77
CA PRO A 39 25.11 24.74 13.83
C PRO A 39 25.35 25.30 15.23
N ALA A 40 25.92 26.50 15.31
CA ALA A 40 26.16 27.15 16.59
C ALA A 40 24.84 27.31 17.37
N GLY A 41 24.81 26.75 18.59
CA GLY A 41 23.65 26.81 19.48
C GLY A 41 22.63 25.67 19.31
N LEU A 42 22.79 24.76 18.34
CA LEU A 42 21.98 23.55 18.27
C LEU A 42 22.45 22.52 19.31
N ASP A 43 21.53 21.99 20.12
CA ASP A 43 21.75 20.78 20.90
C ASP A 43 21.00 19.60 20.27
N PHE A 44 21.70 18.46 20.17
CA PHE A 44 21.14 17.23 19.62
C PHE A 44 21.51 16.03 20.51
N GLU A 45 20.50 15.46 21.17
CA GLU A 45 20.67 14.37 22.11
C GLU A 45 19.83 13.15 21.75
N LEU A 46 20.28 11.98 22.22
CA LEU A 46 19.56 10.72 22.13
C LEU A 46 19.13 10.27 23.52
N HIS A 47 17.84 10.05 23.70
CA HIS A 47 17.27 9.64 24.98
C HIS A 47 16.49 8.33 24.83
N THR A 48 16.54 7.49 25.86
CA THR A 48 15.77 6.24 25.95
C THR A 48 15.15 6.12 27.33
N ALA A 49 14.08 5.33 27.48
CA ALA A 49 13.40 5.15 28.77
C ALA A 49 14.22 4.32 29.79
N LYS A 50 15.18 3.54 29.30
CA LYS A 50 16.07 2.68 30.11
C LYS A 50 17.38 2.45 29.35
N THR A 51 18.42 2.05 30.07
CA THR A 51 19.77 1.84 29.48
C THR A 51 20.11 0.38 29.21
N THR A 52 19.38 -0.58 29.78
CA THR A 52 19.63 -2.02 29.58
C THR A 52 18.47 -2.68 28.85
N PHE A 53 18.77 -3.43 27.78
CA PHE A 53 17.79 -4.07 26.91
C PHE A 53 18.15 -5.52 26.65
N GLN A 54 17.15 -6.39 26.49
CA GLN A 54 17.40 -7.76 26.03
C GLN A 54 17.68 -7.79 24.52
N LYS A 55 18.48 -8.73 24.05
CA LYS A 55 18.72 -8.93 22.62
C LYS A 55 17.41 -9.19 21.87
N GLY A 56 17.09 -8.31 20.91
CA GLY A 56 15.85 -8.34 20.14
C GLY A 56 14.69 -7.54 20.75
N GLU A 57 14.88 -6.96 21.93
CA GLU A 57 13.96 -5.99 22.52
C GLU A 57 13.93 -4.70 21.68
N THR A 58 12.76 -4.06 21.61
CA THR A 58 12.62 -2.79 20.88
C THR A 58 13.17 -1.63 21.69
N ILE A 59 14.18 -0.97 21.13
CA ILE A 59 14.86 0.19 21.70
C ILE A 59 14.26 1.44 21.06
N ARG A 60 13.32 2.09 21.76
CA ARG A 60 12.76 3.38 21.35
C ARG A 60 13.70 4.50 21.76
N VAL A 61 14.25 5.22 20.80
CA VAL A 61 15.14 6.36 20.99
C VAL A 61 14.40 7.64 20.61
N ASN A 62 14.41 8.62 21.49
CA ASN A 62 13.95 9.97 21.24
C ASN A 62 15.15 10.80 20.78
N LEU A 63 15.06 11.35 19.56
CA LEU A 63 16.00 12.33 19.03
C LEU A 63 15.50 13.70 19.46
N LEU A 64 16.21 14.34 20.38
CA LEU A 64 15.83 15.61 20.97
C LEU A 64 16.66 16.73 20.35
N PHE A 65 15.98 17.75 19.81
CA PHE A 65 16.60 18.91 19.18
C PHE A 65 16.16 20.18 19.90
N SER A 66 17.12 21.01 20.35
CA SER A 66 16.86 22.36 20.84
C SER A 66 17.81 23.35 20.17
N ASN A 67 17.36 24.60 20.03
CA ASN A 67 18.14 25.68 19.45
C ASN A 67 18.27 26.83 20.45
N HIS A 68 19.49 27.07 20.90
CA HIS A 68 19.93 28.16 21.76
C HIS A 68 20.70 29.24 20.98
N GLY A 69 20.82 29.06 19.65
CA GLY A 69 21.50 29.99 18.76
C GLY A 69 20.58 31.12 18.29
N THR A 70 21.18 32.12 17.64
CA THR A 70 20.44 33.24 17.02
C THR A 70 19.91 32.90 15.62
N GLN A 71 20.45 31.87 14.97
CA GLN A 71 19.97 31.40 13.68
C GLN A 71 18.63 30.68 13.84
N THR A 72 17.66 31.02 13.00
CA THR A 72 16.37 30.32 12.96
C THR A 72 16.54 28.94 12.33
N LEU A 73 16.36 27.88 13.12
CA LEU A 73 16.46 26.48 12.67
C LEU A 73 15.10 25.80 12.67
N CYS A 74 14.88 24.94 11.70
CA CYS A 74 13.70 24.09 11.60
C CYS A 74 14.09 22.62 11.44
N LEU A 75 13.17 21.75 11.86
CA LEU A 75 13.29 20.32 11.77
C LEU A 75 12.27 19.76 10.78
N ASN A 76 12.75 18.93 9.86
CA ASN A 76 11.90 18.07 9.06
C ASN A 76 11.39 16.90 9.94
N THR A 77 10.11 16.98 10.31
CA THR A 77 9.41 15.97 11.12
C THR A 77 8.89 14.81 10.30
N PHE A 78 9.08 14.82 8.98
CA PHE A 78 8.58 13.79 8.11
C PHE A 78 9.24 12.45 8.38
N HIS A 79 8.43 11.41 8.51
CA HIS A 79 8.89 10.06 8.82
C HIS A 79 8.53 9.12 7.68
N PHE A 80 9.55 8.50 7.07
CA PHE A 80 9.34 7.41 6.15
C PHE A 80 9.39 6.06 6.88
N PRO A 81 8.47 5.13 6.58
CA PRO A 81 8.61 3.76 7.05
C PRO A 81 9.85 3.09 6.44
N PRO A 82 10.43 2.06 7.09
CA PRO A 82 11.53 1.32 6.50
C PRO A 82 11.15 0.62 5.17
N PRO A 83 12.09 0.48 4.20
CA PRO A 83 13.54 0.73 4.26
C PRO A 83 13.98 2.18 4.01
N ASN A 84 13.04 3.13 3.94
CA ASN A 84 13.30 4.51 3.48
C ASN A 84 13.75 5.46 4.61
N TRP A 85 13.98 4.91 5.80
CA TRP A 85 14.50 5.57 7.00
C TRP A 85 15.85 6.26 6.79
N ALA A 86 16.69 5.70 5.91
CA ALA A 86 18.06 6.17 5.68
C ALA A 86 18.14 7.54 5.00
N VAL A 87 17.04 8.05 4.41
CA VAL A 87 17.00 9.36 3.75
C VAL A 87 17.26 10.51 4.74
N PHE A 88 16.86 10.33 6.00
CA PHE A 88 16.91 11.39 7.00
C PHE A 88 18.00 11.23 8.07
N GLY A 89 18.79 10.16 8.03
CA GLY A 89 19.87 9.95 8.98
C GLY A 89 20.30 8.49 9.13
N SER A 90 21.42 8.32 9.82
CA SER A 90 22.03 7.04 10.17
C SER A 90 22.28 6.96 11.67
N PHE A 91 22.48 5.74 12.17
CA PHE A 91 23.03 5.53 13.50
C PHE A 91 24.32 4.73 13.38
N GLU A 92 25.26 5.04 14.25
CA GLU A 92 26.51 4.29 14.40
C GLU A 92 26.61 3.78 15.83
N ALA A 93 27.00 2.52 15.98
CA ALA A 93 27.28 1.91 17.27
C ALA A 93 28.75 1.48 17.35
N SER A 94 29.32 1.57 18.53
CA SER A 94 30.65 1.06 18.87
C SER A 94 30.52 0.03 20.01
N PRO A 95 31.14 -1.17 19.91
CA PRO A 95 31.98 -1.65 18.79
C PRO A 95 31.15 -1.92 17.52
N LYS A 96 31.67 -1.50 16.36
CA LYS A 96 30.94 -1.52 15.09
C LYS A 96 30.77 -2.94 14.57
N GLU A 97 31.78 -3.76 14.79
CA GLU A 97 31.97 -5.14 14.35
C GLU A 97 30.92 -6.08 14.95
N GLU A 98 30.35 -5.69 16.09
CA GLU A 98 29.28 -6.43 16.77
C GLU A 98 27.88 -5.96 16.37
N THR A 99 27.79 -5.04 15.43
CA THR A 99 26.52 -4.52 14.92
C THR A 99 26.40 -4.70 13.43
N SER A 100 25.19 -4.67 12.92
CA SER A 100 24.92 -4.73 11.48
C SER A 100 23.71 -3.88 11.13
N ASN A 101 23.69 -3.33 9.91
CA ASN A 101 22.48 -2.73 9.37
C ASN A 101 21.54 -3.88 8.92
N PRO A 102 20.36 -4.07 9.55
CA PRO A 102 19.46 -5.16 9.19
C PRO A 102 18.96 -5.09 7.74
N LEU A 103 19.01 -3.92 7.11
CA LEU A 103 18.56 -3.68 5.75
C LEU A 103 19.70 -3.27 4.81
N GLY A 104 20.95 -3.37 5.26
CA GLY A 104 22.13 -2.89 4.51
C GLY A 104 22.40 -3.61 3.20
N ASP A 105 21.88 -4.84 3.05
CA ASP A 105 22.01 -5.62 1.81
C ASP A 105 21.00 -5.18 0.73
N LEU A 106 19.97 -4.40 1.08
CA LEU A 106 19.01 -3.92 0.09
C LEU A 106 19.69 -2.86 -0.78
N PRO A 107 19.63 -2.99 -2.11
CA PRO A 107 20.09 -1.92 -2.97
C PRO A 107 19.20 -0.68 -2.74
N PRO A 108 19.76 0.54 -2.90
CA PRO A 108 18.95 1.74 -2.88
C PRO A 108 17.85 1.65 -3.95
N GLU A 109 16.60 1.93 -3.58
CA GLU A 109 15.48 1.94 -4.52
C GLU A 109 15.70 3.02 -5.59
N LYS A 110 15.41 2.69 -6.86
CA LYS A 110 15.68 3.56 -8.02
C LYS A 110 14.73 4.76 -8.14
N SER A 111 13.56 4.72 -7.51
CA SER A 111 12.61 5.84 -7.52
C SER A 111 11.55 5.64 -6.45
N PHE A 112 11.37 6.65 -5.61
CA PHE A 112 10.36 6.68 -4.55
C PHE A 112 9.10 7.39 -5.04
N ASN A 113 7.99 6.66 -5.10
CA ASN A 113 6.65 7.25 -5.19
C ASN A 113 5.96 7.06 -3.85
N TYR A 114 6.29 7.92 -2.87
CA TYR A 114 5.49 7.99 -1.65
C TYR A 114 4.13 8.62 -1.99
N SER A 115 3.06 7.87 -1.77
CA SER A 115 1.67 8.29 -2.02
C SER A 115 0.89 8.60 -0.73
N GLY A 116 1.58 8.72 0.42
CA GLY A 116 0.95 9.07 1.68
C GLY A 116 0.71 10.58 1.83
N PRO A 117 0.16 11.04 2.97
CA PRO A 117 -0.02 12.46 3.24
C PRO A 117 1.30 13.20 3.07
N GLY A 118 1.25 14.33 2.37
CA GLY A 118 2.43 15.16 2.11
C GLY A 118 3.16 15.51 3.41
N PRO A 119 4.46 15.87 3.32
CA PRO A 119 5.27 16.10 4.51
C PRO A 119 4.59 17.06 5.48
N ALA A 120 4.64 16.69 6.76
CA ALA A 120 4.14 17.53 7.84
C ALA A 120 4.83 18.90 7.79
N ARG A 121 4.16 19.92 8.33
CA ARG A 121 4.78 21.24 8.46
C ARG A 121 6.11 21.11 9.22
N PRO A 122 7.19 21.76 8.75
CA PRO A 122 8.43 21.80 9.50
C PRO A 122 8.20 22.33 10.91
N GLN A 123 8.96 21.79 11.85
CA GLN A 123 8.88 22.21 13.24
C GLN A 123 9.97 23.25 13.52
N LEU A 124 9.56 24.45 13.94
CA LEU A 124 10.49 25.47 14.44
C LEU A 124 11.19 24.95 15.70
N LEU A 125 12.52 25.01 15.72
CA LEU A 125 13.33 24.66 16.89
C LEU A 125 13.47 25.87 17.80
N THR A 126 13.27 25.64 19.10
CA THR A 126 13.39 26.63 20.17
C THR A 126 14.28 26.08 21.27
N GLU A 127 14.47 26.83 22.36
CA GLU A 127 15.16 26.32 23.54
C GLU A 127 14.45 25.10 24.18
N ASN A 128 13.13 24.98 23.99
CA ASN A 128 12.38 23.79 24.40
C ASN A 128 12.65 22.64 23.42
N PRO A 129 13.17 21.48 23.90
CA PRO A 129 13.50 20.36 23.03
C PRO A 129 12.28 19.80 22.31
N PHE A 130 12.40 19.61 21.01
CA PHE A 130 11.43 18.87 20.21
C PHE A 130 11.93 17.45 19.93
N GLY A 131 11.07 16.46 20.13
CA GLY A 131 11.42 15.05 20.05
C GLY A 131 10.87 14.33 18.83
N VAL A 132 11.72 13.52 18.17
CA VAL A 132 11.29 12.51 17.18
C VAL A 132 11.62 11.13 17.72
N THR A 133 10.61 10.28 17.92
CA THR A 133 10.81 8.91 18.40
C THR A 133 11.03 7.94 17.24
N LEU A 134 12.09 7.15 17.32
CA LEU A 134 12.43 6.10 16.36
C LEU A 134 12.69 4.78 17.07
N ALA A 135 12.50 3.66 16.35
CA ALA A 135 12.97 2.35 16.81
C ALA A 135 14.41 2.12 16.31
N LEU A 136 15.39 2.15 17.22
CA LEU A 136 16.81 1.97 16.87
C LEU A 136 17.07 0.63 16.18
N ASN A 137 16.32 -0.41 16.51
CA ASN A 137 16.46 -1.74 15.88
C ASN A 137 16.15 -1.74 14.38
N ALA A 138 15.41 -0.74 13.88
CA ALA A 138 15.25 -0.58 12.43
C ALA A 138 16.56 -0.14 11.77
N TYR A 139 17.47 0.45 12.55
CA TYR A 139 18.72 1.03 12.10
C TYR A 139 19.95 0.15 12.38
N ILE A 140 19.98 -0.44 13.56
CA ILE A 140 21.10 -1.23 14.08
C ILE A 140 20.57 -2.55 14.64
N ARG A 141 21.16 -3.66 14.18
CA ARG A 141 21.00 -4.97 14.80
C ARG A 141 22.24 -5.27 15.64
N PHE A 142 22.03 -5.49 16.93
CA PHE A 142 23.07 -5.92 17.88
C PHE A 142 23.27 -7.43 17.77
N ASN A 143 24.44 -7.85 17.31
CA ASN A 143 24.74 -9.25 17.07
C ASN A 143 25.12 -9.98 18.37
N ASN A 144 25.72 -9.27 19.32
CA ASN A 144 26.16 -9.82 20.61
C ASN A 144 25.56 -9.02 21.79
N PRO A 145 25.45 -9.63 22.97
CA PRO A 145 25.32 -8.91 24.22
C PRO A 145 26.60 -8.12 24.54
N GLY A 146 26.47 -6.94 25.16
CA GLY A 146 27.58 -6.07 25.51
C GLY A 146 27.17 -4.62 25.71
N GLU A 147 28.15 -3.78 26.02
CA GLU A 147 27.97 -2.33 26.11
C GLU A 147 28.17 -1.67 24.74
N TYR A 148 27.26 -0.76 24.39
CA TYR A 148 27.28 -0.05 23.12
C TYR A 148 27.19 1.46 23.32
N LYS A 149 28.03 2.20 22.58
CA LYS A 149 27.92 3.65 22.43
C LYS A 149 27.31 3.97 21.08
N ILE A 150 26.20 4.69 21.08
CA ILE A 150 25.39 5.00 19.90
C ILE A 150 25.44 6.50 19.61
N ARG A 151 25.64 6.86 18.34
CA ARG A 151 25.44 8.21 17.82
C ARG A 151 24.45 8.18 16.67
N ALA A 152 23.70 9.26 16.51
CA ALA A 152 22.87 9.48 15.34
C ALA A 152 23.43 10.63 14.53
N THR A 153 23.40 10.49 13.22
CA THR A 153 23.71 11.56 12.27
C THR A 153 22.47 11.82 11.43
N THR A 154 22.04 13.07 11.31
CA THR A 154 20.80 13.40 10.60
C THR A 154 20.95 14.66 9.77
N ASN A 155 20.23 14.72 8.65
CA ASN A 155 20.10 15.88 7.76
C ASN A 155 18.68 16.49 7.88
N ARG A 156 17.98 16.28 9.00
CA ARG A 156 16.63 16.83 9.23
C ARG A 156 16.62 18.31 9.56
N VAL A 157 17.73 18.86 10.02
CA VAL A 157 17.84 20.26 10.44
C VAL A 157 18.14 21.12 9.22
N PHE A 158 17.48 22.26 9.10
CA PHE A 158 17.78 23.25 8.09
C PHE A 158 17.55 24.66 8.62
N ALA A 159 18.32 25.62 8.12
CA ALA A 159 18.20 27.02 8.50
C ALA A 159 17.13 27.72 7.65
N ILE A 160 16.42 28.65 8.28
CA ILE A 160 15.53 29.60 7.59
C ILE A 160 16.26 30.94 7.49
N PRO A 161 16.46 31.49 6.28
CA PRO A 161 17.02 32.83 6.14
C PRO A 161 16.16 33.88 6.85
N ASP A 162 16.83 34.86 7.47
CA ASP A 162 16.14 35.91 8.22
C ASP A 162 15.09 36.64 7.37
N GLY A 163 13.91 36.86 7.96
CA GLY A 163 12.78 37.52 7.30
C GLY A 163 11.99 36.66 6.31
N GLN A 164 12.36 35.40 6.10
CA GLN A 164 11.57 34.47 5.30
C GLN A 164 10.47 33.79 6.14
N PRO A 165 9.27 33.58 5.59
CA PRO A 165 8.21 32.85 6.29
C PRO A 165 8.59 31.38 6.47
N LEU A 166 8.00 30.73 7.47
CA LEU A 166 8.05 29.29 7.60
C LEU A 166 7.50 28.65 6.32
N PRO A 167 8.15 27.60 5.80
CA PRO A 167 7.68 26.99 4.57
C PRO A 167 6.31 26.33 4.74
N GLU A 168 5.48 26.42 3.69
CA GLU A 168 4.17 25.78 3.68
C GLU A 168 4.27 24.25 3.68
N GLN A 169 3.22 23.61 4.17
CA GLN A 169 3.08 22.15 4.18
C GLN A 169 3.29 21.56 2.78
N GLY A 170 3.95 20.41 2.67
CA GLY A 170 4.15 19.73 1.38
C GLY A 170 5.42 20.12 0.63
N SER A 171 6.15 21.13 1.10
CA SER A 171 7.34 21.60 0.41
C SER A 171 8.61 20.87 0.88
N PHE A 172 9.31 20.22 -0.06
CA PHE A 172 10.62 19.58 0.17
C PHE A 172 11.72 20.58 -0.09
N PHE A 173 12.57 20.90 0.90
CA PHE A 173 13.61 21.91 0.73
C PHE A 173 15.03 21.39 0.93
N GLY A 174 15.92 21.93 0.09
CA GLY A 174 17.37 21.83 0.18
C GLY A 174 17.95 22.81 1.19
N GLY A 175 19.24 22.62 1.53
CA GLY A 175 19.92 23.33 2.61
C GLY A 175 19.95 22.57 3.94
N THR A 176 19.80 21.24 3.90
CA THR A 176 19.90 20.39 5.09
C THR A 176 21.30 20.46 5.69
N GLN A 177 21.38 20.72 6.99
CA GLN A 177 22.59 20.64 7.79
C GLN A 177 22.69 19.22 8.36
N THR A 178 23.84 18.58 8.13
CA THR A 178 24.17 17.31 8.77
C THR A 178 24.62 17.59 10.18
N VAL A 179 23.92 17.02 11.16
CA VAL A 179 24.20 17.20 12.59
C VAL A 179 24.38 15.85 13.27
N THR A 180 25.23 15.79 14.30
CA THR A 180 25.56 14.55 15.01
C THR A 180 25.21 14.64 16.48
N SER A 181 24.57 13.61 17.02
CA SER A 181 24.13 13.62 18.41
C SER A 181 25.30 13.43 19.39
N LYS A 182 25.09 13.86 20.64
CA LYS A 182 25.85 13.33 21.77
C LYS A 182 25.70 11.80 21.84
N PRO A 183 26.73 11.06 22.31
CA PRO A 183 26.66 9.61 22.38
C PRO A 183 25.73 9.14 23.50
N LEU A 184 24.86 8.17 23.19
CA LEU A 184 24.05 7.43 24.16
C LEU A 184 24.73 6.10 24.47
N SER A 185 24.86 5.75 25.75
CA SER A 185 25.37 4.44 26.17
C SER A 185 24.21 3.52 26.57
N ILE A 186 24.21 2.30 26.06
CA ILE A 186 23.26 1.24 26.43
C ILE A 186 24.00 -0.07 26.65
N GLU A 187 23.33 -1.01 27.33
CA GLU A 187 23.77 -2.38 27.51
C GLU A 187 22.75 -3.33 26.87
N ILE A 188 23.23 -4.27 26.06
CA ILE A 188 22.43 -5.37 25.51
C ILE A 188 22.76 -6.63 26.30
N VAL A 189 21.76 -7.24 26.93
CA VAL A 189 21.91 -8.51 27.65
C VAL A 189 21.34 -9.68 26.84
N PRO A 190 21.76 -10.93 27.09
CA PRO A 190 21.13 -12.10 26.49
C PRO A 190 19.61 -12.10 26.76
N ALA A 191 18.81 -12.44 25.74
CA ALA A 191 17.39 -12.68 25.92
C ALA A 191 17.15 -14.12 26.37
N THR A 192 16.28 -14.33 27.36
CA THR A 192 15.93 -15.70 27.77
C THR A 192 14.92 -16.32 26.78
N PRO A 193 14.95 -17.64 26.55
CA PRO A 193 13.96 -18.31 25.71
C PRO A 193 12.52 -18.04 26.16
N GLU A 194 12.27 -18.00 27.47
CA GLU A 194 10.96 -17.75 28.06
C GLU A 194 10.47 -16.34 27.72
N TRP A 195 11.35 -15.33 27.83
CA TRP A 195 11.00 -13.96 27.48
C TRP A 195 10.68 -13.84 25.99
N GLN A 196 11.48 -14.45 25.11
CA GLN A 196 11.24 -14.45 23.66
C GLN A 196 9.90 -15.10 23.30
N GLN A 197 9.59 -16.25 23.89
CA GLN A 197 8.31 -16.94 23.72
C GLN A 197 7.14 -16.07 24.20
N GLN A 198 7.28 -15.41 25.35
CA GLN A 198 6.27 -14.47 25.85
C GLN A 198 6.03 -13.30 24.87
N GLN A 199 7.08 -12.76 24.24
CA GLN A 199 6.92 -11.70 23.25
C GLN A 199 6.16 -12.19 22.01
N VAL A 200 6.48 -13.38 21.50
CA VAL A 200 5.77 -13.98 20.34
C VAL A 200 4.31 -14.25 20.69
N ALA A 201 4.05 -14.85 21.86
CA ALA A 201 2.69 -15.15 22.33
C ALA A 201 1.84 -13.88 22.51
N ALA A 202 2.44 -12.78 22.99
CA ALA A 202 1.77 -11.50 23.11
C ALA A 202 1.30 -10.96 21.74
N TRP A 203 2.12 -11.09 20.69
CA TRP A 203 1.74 -10.72 19.33
C TRP A 203 0.67 -11.62 18.74
N GLN A 204 0.79 -12.94 18.92
CA GLN A 204 -0.24 -13.88 18.48
C GLN A 204 -1.60 -13.58 19.14
N THR A 205 -1.59 -13.28 20.44
CA THR A 205 -2.78 -12.86 21.19
C THR A 205 -3.32 -11.50 20.72
N TYR A 206 -2.44 -10.56 20.40
CA TYR A 206 -2.84 -9.27 19.83
C TYR A 206 -3.54 -9.47 18.48
N TRP A 207 -2.93 -10.25 17.58
CA TRP A 207 -3.50 -10.53 16.26
C TRP A 207 -4.80 -11.31 16.32
N SER A 208 -4.96 -12.26 17.25
CA SER A 208 -6.21 -13.02 17.38
C SER A 208 -7.40 -12.16 17.82
N LYS A 209 -7.14 -10.98 18.39
CA LYS A 209 -8.17 -10.01 18.80
C LYS A 209 -8.52 -9.01 17.69
N GLN A 210 -7.69 -8.89 16.66
CA GLN A 210 -7.97 -8.00 15.54
C GLN A 210 -8.94 -8.65 14.57
N LYS A 211 -9.95 -7.91 14.10
CA LYS A 211 -10.73 -8.36 12.95
C LYS A 211 -9.96 -8.09 11.66
N PRO A 212 -10.19 -8.88 10.61
CA PRO A 212 -9.67 -8.54 9.29
C PRO A 212 -10.12 -7.13 8.89
N GLY A 213 -9.17 -6.27 8.52
CA GLY A 213 -9.41 -4.86 8.20
C GLY A 213 -9.33 -3.86 9.37
N ASP A 214 -9.23 -4.30 10.64
CA ASP A 214 -9.07 -3.40 11.80
C ASP A 214 -7.67 -2.75 11.88
N MET A 215 -6.74 -3.15 11.02
CA MET A 215 -5.42 -2.54 10.91
C MET A 215 -5.49 -1.22 10.13
N GLU A 216 -6.03 -0.18 10.76
CA GLU A 216 -5.75 1.19 10.33
C GLU A 216 -4.24 1.46 10.55
N TRP A 217 -3.50 1.59 9.44
CA TRP A 217 -2.06 1.92 9.40
C TRP A 217 -1.72 3.22 10.11
N ILE A 218 -2.72 4.09 10.22
CA ILE A 218 -2.73 5.28 11.04
C ILE A 218 -3.53 4.86 12.28
N THR A 219 -2.86 4.43 13.34
CA THR A 219 -3.53 4.00 14.57
C THR A 219 -4.67 4.96 14.93
N PRO A 220 -5.93 4.52 14.99
CA PRO A 220 -6.95 5.27 15.68
C PRO A 220 -6.48 5.35 17.13
N VAL A 221 -6.55 6.56 17.68
CA VAL A 221 -6.19 6.87 19.05
C VAL A 221 -6.94 5.90 19.98
N GLY A 222 -6.25 4.91 20.56
CA GLY A 222 -6.85 4.00 21.56
C GLY A 222 -6.43 2.52 21.57
N VAL A 223 -5.83 1.96 20.51
CA VAL A 223 -5.43 0.53 20.51
C VAL A 223 -4.00 0.36 21.03
N GLN A 224 -3.83 -0.29 22.19
CA GLN A 224 -2.52 -0.63 22.75
C GLN A 224 -1.89 -1.80 21.98
N ARG A 225 -0.85 -1.53 21.18
CA ARG A 225 0.02 -2.57 20.59
C ARG A 225 0.94 -3.18 21.66
N PRO A 226 1.42 -4.43 21.48
CA PRO A 226 2.50 -4.95 22.30
C PRO A 226 3.69 -3.99 22.32
N GLN A 227 4.32 -3.84 23.49
CA GLN A 227 5.39 -2.84 23.66
C GLN A 227 6.61 -3.14 22.79
N ASN A 228 6.92 -4.41 22.56
CA ASN A 228 8.00 -4.85 21.67
C ASN A 228 7.47 -5.16 20.29
N ASP A 229 8.21 -4.80 19.26
CA ASP A 229 7.93 -5.08 17.87
C ASP A 229 8.52 -6.45 17.48
N ILE A 230 7.65 -7.37 17.05
CA ILE A 230 8.03 -8.75 16.72
C ILE A 230 9.11 -8.82 15.63
N ARG A 231 9.20 -7.81 14.76
CA ARG A 231 10.18 -7.72 13.67
C ARG A 231 11.63 -7.69 14.17
N PHE A 232 11.85 -7.27 15.41
CA PHE A 232 13.19 -7.10 15.97
C PHE A 232 13.64 -8.27 16.85
N LEU A 233 12.73 -9.17 17.25
CA LEU A 233 13.07 -10.32 18.09
C LEU A 233 14.11 -11.24 17.44
N ASN A 234 14.07 -11.34 16.11
CA ASN A 234 15.07 -12.04 15.33
C ASN A 234 15.25 -13.54 15.71
N THR A 235 14.15 -14.19 16.08
CA THR A 235 14.10 -15.63 16.40
C THR A 235 13.33 -16.39 15.33
N TYR A 236 13.56 -17.71 15.23
CA TYR A 236 12.78 -18.58 14.34
C TYR A 236 11.28 -18.47 14.62
N ALA A 237 10.86 -18.58 15.89
CA ALA A 237 9.45 -18.48 16.28
C ALA A 237 8.81 -17.13 15.90
N ALA A 238 9.53 -16.02 16.03
CA ALA A 238 9.04 -14.71 15.62
C ALA A 238 8.82 -14.63 14.10
N VAL A 239 9.75 -15.18 13.32
CA VAL A 239 9.66 -15.19 11.85
C VAL A 239 8.60 -16.17 11.35
N GLU A 240 8.43 -17.33 11.99
CA GLU A 240 7.30 -18.23 11.71
C GLU A 240 5.97 -17.52 11.95
N ALA A 241 5.84 -16.79 13.06
CA ALA A 241 4.64 -16.01 13.34
C ALA A 241 4.40 -14.90 12.30
N LEU A 242 5.46 -14.26 11.78
CA LEU A 242 5.37 -13.31 10.66
C LEU A 242 4.94 -14.01 9.36
N ILE A 243 5.46 -15.20 9.05
CA ILE A 243 5.02 -15.99 7.90
C ILE A 243 3.55 -16.32 8.04
N GLU A 244 3.08 -16.78 9.20
CA GLU A 244 1.64 -17.02 9.43
C GLU A 244 0.82 -15.76 9.19
N ARG A 245 1.28 -14.61 9.68
CA ARG A 245 0.58 -13.34 9.50
C ARG A 245 0.49 -12.91 8.04
N LEU A 246 1.54 -13.13 7.23
CA LEU A 246 1.51 -12.84 5.80
C LEU A 246 0.41 -13.60 5.04
N GLY A 247 0.02 -14.78 5.51
CA GLY A 247 -1.07 -15.57 4.92
C GLY A 247 -2.46 -15.02 5.27
N GLN A 248 -2.56 -14.15 6.27
CA GLN A 248 -3.81 -13.51 6.69
C GLN A 248 -4.01 -12.12 6.07
N ASP A 249 -3.03 -11.61 5.33
CA ASP A 249 -3.10 -10.29 4.70
C ASP A 249 -4.20 -10.25 3.62
N GLU A 250 -5.15 -9.35 3.79
CA GLU A 250 -6.28 -9.17 2.87
C GLU A 250 -6.05 -8.03 1.88
N PHE A 251 -4.98 -7.25 2.07
CA PHE A 251 -4.73 -6.09 1.24
C PHE A 251 -4.08 -6.50 -0.08
N PRO A 252 -4.73 -6.24 -1.23
CA PRO A 252 -4.07 -6.32 -2.52
C PRO A 252 -2.94 -5.29 -2.56
N ARG A 253 -1.95 -5.57 -3.41
CA ARG A 253 -0.64 -4.91 -3.59
C ARG A 253 -0.65 -3.37 -3.39
N SER A 254 -0.72 -2.93 -2.14
CA SER A 254 -0.87 -1.53 -1.74
C SER A 254 0.13 -1.19 -0.65
N SER A 255 0.52 0.08 -0.54
CA SER A 255 1.37 0.56 0.55
C SER A 255 0.76 0.37 1.94
N GLY A 256 -0.53 0.03 2.02
CA GLY A 256 -1.25 -0.40 3.21
C GLY A 256 -1.38 -1.93 3.33
N SER A 257 -0.56 -2.73 2.64
CA SER A 257 -0.49 -4.18 2.92
C SER A 257 0.38 -4.46 4.12
N GLU A 258 -0.04 -5.45 4.92
CA GLU A 258 0.71 -5.87 6.09
C GLU A 258 2.11 -6.35 5.77
N ALA A 259 2.24 -6.97 4.60
CA ALA A 259 3.51 -7.43 4.12
C ALA A 259 4.56 -6.31 4.03
N TYR A 260 4.20 -5.06 3.74
CA TYR A 260 5.16 -3.95 3.72
C TYR A 260 5.66 -3.59 5.11
N TYR A 261 4.80 -3.63 6.12
CA TYR A 261 5.22 -3.36 7.49
C TYR A 261 6.10 -4.47 8.06
N TRP A 262 5.79 -5.74 7.77
CA TRP A 262 6.55 -6.88 8.29
C TRP A 262 7.85 -7.16 7.52
N ARG A 263 7.93 -6.74 6.25
CA ARG A 263 9.08 -6.93 5.33
C ARG A 263 10.44 -6.59 5.94
N PRO A 264 10.63 -5.45 6.63
CA PRO A 264 11.90 -5.15 7.32
C PRO A 264 12.37 -6.24 8.28
N GLY A 265 11.46 -6.83 9.06
CA GLY A 265 11.79 -7.90 10.00
C GLY A 265 12.22 -9.20 9.30
N LEU A 266 11.57 -9.52 8.17
CA LEU A 266 11.91 -10.69 7.35
C LEU A 266 13.27 -10.52 6.67
N ILE A 267 13.51 -9.35 6.07
CA ILE A 267 14.78 -9.04 5.40
C ILE A 267 15.95 -8.99 6.40
N GLY A 268 15.70 -8.41 7.58
CA GLY A 268 16.65 -8.31 8.67
C GLY A 268 16.96 -9.61 9.40
N PHE A 269 16.29 -10.71 9.06
CA PHE A 269 16.55 -12.01 9.67
C PHE A 269 17.86 -12.62 9.12
N PRO A 270 18.82 -13.04 9.98
CA PRO A 270 20.16 -13.44 9.56
C PRO A 270 20.17 -14.80 8.84
N ASN A 271 19.31 -15.75 9.23
CA ASN A 271 19.27 -17.06 8.57
C ASN A 271 18.32 -17.05 7.36
N ARG A 272 18.75 -16.35 6.31
CA ARG A 272 17.98 -16.14 5.08
C ARG A 272 17.64 -17.44 4.35
N LEU A 273 18.56 -18.41 4.34
CA LEU A 273 18.33 -19.70 3.66
C LEU A 273 17.19 -20.48 4.32
N TRP A 274 17.20 -20.56 5.66
CA TRP A 274 16.11 -21.17 6.40
C TRP A 274 14.78 -20.44 6.15
N LEU A 275 14.78 -19.11 6.15
CA LEU A 275 13.57 -18.31 5.91
C LEU A 275 12.98 -18.55 4.52
N ILE A 276 13.83 -18.60 3.48
CA ILE A 276 13.41 -18.94 2.11
C ILE A 276 12.77 -20.33 2.07
N ALA A 277 13.35 -21.32 2.76
CA ALA A 277 12.80 -22.67 2.84
C ALA A 277 11.44 -22.68 3.55
N ALA A 278 11.34 -22.04 4.72
CA ALA A 278 10.10 -21.94 5.51
C ALA A 278 8.95 -21.29 4.71
N MET A 279 9.22 -20.21 3.97
CA MET A 279 8.21 -19.57 3.12
C MET A 279 7.79 -20.45 1.94
N LYS A 280 8.72 -21.19 1.33
CA LYS A 280 8.40 -22.16 0.27
C LYS A 280 7.56 -23.33 0.78
N ASP A 281 7.79 -23.76 2.02
CA ASP A 281 6.99 -24.80 2.64
C ASP A 281 5.61 -24.28 3.03
N ALA A 282 5.50 -23.02 3.48
CA ALA A 282 4.21 -22.37 3.70
C ALA A 282 3.37 -22.33 2.42
N ILE A 283 3.97 -22.03 1.26
CA ILE A 283 3.28 -22.07 -0.06
C ILE A 283 2.66 -23.46 -0.32
N LYS A 284 3.28 -24.55 0.14
CA LYS A 284 2.78 -25.91 -0.09
C LYS A 284 1.68 -26.34 0.88
N ARG A 285 1.39 -25.59 1.95
CA ARG A 285 0.36 -26.01 2.92
C ARG A 285 -1.06 -25.90 2.33
N PRO A 286 -1.94 -26.91 2.45
CA PRO A 286 -3.29 -26.89 1.85
C PRO A 286 -4.21 -25.75 2.33
N ASP A 287 -4.05 -25.36 3.58
CA ASP A 287 -4.88 -24.39 4.32
C ASP A 287 -4.25 -23.00 4.42
N TYR A 288 -3.01 -22.84 3.96
CA TYR A 288 -2.30 -21.57 4.00
C TYR A 288 -2.56 -20.73 2.73
N PRO A 289 -3.17 -19.55 2.84
CA PRO A 289 -3.37 -18.63 1.72
C PRO A 289 -2.03 -18.06 1.24
N VAL A 290 -1.76 -18.10 -0.06
CA VAL A 290 -0.58 -17.44 -0.63
C VAL A 290 -0.97 -16.04 -1.07
N THR A 291 -0.38 -15.03 -0.43
CA THR A 291 -0.61 -13.61 -0.72
C THR A 291 0.48 -13.03 -1.62
N GLN A 292 0.20 -11.93 -2.31
CA GLN A 292 1.19 -11.25 -3.14
C GLN A 292 2.36 -10.74 -2.30
N GLY A 293 2.08 -10.22 -1.11
CA GLY A 293 3.10 -9.78 -0.16
C GLY A 293 4.07 -10.89 0.24
N LEU A 294 3.60 -12.14 0.38
CA LEU A 294 4.48 -13.28 0.61
C LEU A 294 5.39 -13.57 -0.59
N LEU A 295 4.86 -13.53 -1.80
CA LEU A 295 5.63 -13.76 -3.02
C LEU A 295 6.70 -12.69 -3.23
N ASP A 296 6.33 -11.42 -3.08
CA ASP A 296 7.23 -10.26 -3.21
C ASP A 296 8.37 -10.33 -2.18
N ASN A 297 8.06 -10.72 -0.93
CA ASN A 297 9.07 -10.92 0.13
C ASN A 297 9.99 -12.11 -0.18
N LEU A 298 9.45 -13.24 -0.64
CA LEU A 298 10.24 -14.43 -0.98
C LEU A 298 11.23 -14.15 -2.12
N ALA A 299 10.77 -13.49 -3.18
CA ALA A 299 11.64 -13.09 -4.29
C ALA A 299 12.72 -12.09 -3.85
N THR A 300 12.38 -11.16 -2.96
CA THR A 300 13.36 -10.24 -2.36
C THR A 300 14.44 -11.00 -1.59
N LEU A 301 14.05 -11.94 -0.74
CA LEU A 301 14.98 -12.75 0.05
C LEU A 301 15.86 -13.62 -0.82
N GLN A 302 15.31 -14.24 -1.88
CA GLN A 302 16.10 -15.02 -2.84
C GLN A 302 17.10 -14.14 -3.58
N ALA A 303 16.69 -12.95 -4.04
CA ALA A 303 17.60 -12.00 -4.67
C ALA A 303 18.73 -11.60 -3.71
N LEU A 304 18.40 -11.21 -2.47
CA LEU A 304 19.41 -10.88 -1.45
C LEU A 304 20.34 -12.06 -1.16
N TYR A 305 19.82 -13.28 -1.07
CA TYR A 305 20.65 -14.47 -0.89
C TYR A 305 21.63 -14.63 -2.05
N HIS A 306 21.17 -14.57 -3.30
CA HIS A 306 22.04 -14.69 -4.47
C HIS A 306 23.08 -13.57 -4.57
N VAL A 307 22.69 -12.34 -4.23
CA VAL A 307 23.51 -11.13 -4.36
C VAL A 307 24.58 -11.03 -3.28
N SER A 308 24.22 -11.23 -2.00
CA SER A 308 25.17 -11.13 -0.88
C SER A 308 26.29 -12.18 -0.92
N HIS A 309 26.09 -13.33 -1.58
CA HIS A 309 27.10 -14.39 -1.69
C HIS A 309 28.19 -14.11 -2.72
N THR A 310 28.11 -13.01 -3.48
CA THR A 310 29.11 -12.67 -4.52
C THR A 310 30.25 -11.79 -4.02
N GLY A 311 30.16 -11.24 -2.80
CA GLY A 311 31.23 -10.44 -2.18
C GLY A 311 31.59 -9.13 -2.90
N LYS A 312 30.80 -8.71 -3.89
CA LYS A 312 30.96 -7.45 -4.64
C LYS A 312 29.69 -6.62 -4.53
N GLU A 313 29.82 -5.29 -4.57
CA GLU A 313 28.68 -4.39 -4.80
C GLU A 313 27.93 -4.90 -6.02
N THR A 314 26.74 -5.44 -5.80
CA THR A 314 25.96 -5.96 -6.91
C THR A 314 25.27 -4.79 -7.57
N PRO A 315 25.45 -4.59 -8.88
CA PRO A 315 24.74 -3.55 -9.60
C PRO A 315 23.24 -3.72 -9.35
N THR A 316 22.54 -2.64 -8.99
CA THR A 316 21.09 -2.65 -8.71
C THR A 316 20.29 -3.39 -9.79
N ASN A 317 20.73 -3.36 -11.04
CA ASN A 317 20.14 -4.11 -12.16
C ASN A 317 20.14 -5.63 -11.95
N GLN A 318 21.25 -6.20 -11.46
CA GLN A 318 21.38 -7.65 -11.26
C GLN A 318 20.49 -8.12 -10.10
N PHE A 319 20.38 -7.34 -9.03
CA PHE A 319 19.43 -7.63 -7.94
C PHE A 319 17.99 -7.75 -8.48
N TRP A 320 17.54 -6.74 -9.22
CA TRP A 320 16.17 -6.72 -9.76
C TRP A 320 15.95 -7.82 -10.79
N GLN A 321 16.95 -8.16 -11.61
CA GLN A 321 16.85 -9.28 -12.53
C GLN A 321 16.69 -10.63 -11.80
N VAL A 322 17.46 -10.86 -10.74
CA VAL A 322 17.32 -12.09 -9.92
C VAL A 322 15.98 -12.09 -9.19
N ASN A 323 15.52 -10.94 -8.70
CA ASN A 323 14.21 -10.78 -8.08
C ASN A 323 13.08 -11.17 -9.06
N GLU A 324 13.09 -10.64 -10.29
CA GLU A 324 12.12 -10.99 -11.33
C GLU A 324 12.14 -12.48 -11.71
N ASN A 325 13.34 -13.08 -11.81
CA ASN A 325 13.47 -14.52 -12.06
C ASN A 325 12.91 -15.35 -10.89
N SER A 326 13.12 -14.88 -9.66
CA SER A 326 12.62 -15.51 -8.45
C SER A 326 11.09 -15.41 -8.36
N ASP A 327 10.51 -14.27 -8.75
CA ASP A 327 9.06 -14.09 -8.87
C ASP A 327 8.45 -15.14 -9.81
N ALA A 328 9.04 -15.34 -10.98
CA ALA A 328 8.55 -16.35 -11.94
C ALA A 328 8.60 -17.77 -11.36
N ALA A 329 9.68 -18.12 -10.68
CA ALA A 329 9.83 -19.43 -10.03
C ALA A 329 8.84 -19.62 -8.85
N ASN A 330 8.63 -18.59 -8.05
CA ASN A 330 7.69 -18.62 -6.92
C ASN A 330 6.24 -18.68 -7.41
N TRP A 331 5.92 -17.98 -8.49
CA TRP A 331 4.62 -18.08 -9.15
C TRP A 331 4.36 -19.50 -9.66
N GLN A 332 5.36 -20.15 -10.28
CA GLN A 332 5.25 -21.55 -10.71
C GLN A 332 5.05 -22.52 -9.54
N LEU A 333 5.82 -22.36 -8.46
CA LEU A 333 5.66 -23.16 -7.24
C LEU A 333 4.23 -23.00 -6.67
N THR A 334 3.74 -21.77 -6.65
CA THR A 334 2.40 -21.45 -6.16
C THR A 334 1.32 -22.09 -7.04
N LEU A 335 1.44 -21.99 -8.36
CA LEU A 335 0.54 -22.64 -9.30
C LEU A 335 0.53 -24.16 -9.12
N ALA A 336 1.70 -24.79 -8.96
CA ALA A 336 1.81 -26.22 -8.72
C ALA A 336 1.17 -26.65 -7.39
N SER A 337 1.16 -25.76 -6.39
CA SER A 337 0.49 -26.00 -5.11
C SER A 337 -1.02 -25.79 -5.15
N LEU A 338 -1.58 -25.18 -6.20
CA LEU A 338 -2.99 -24.80 -6.25
C LEU A 338 -3.99 -25.97 -6.11
N PRO A 339 -3.76 -27.17 -6.72
CA PRO A 339 -4.74 -28.27 -6.65
C PRO A 339 -5.04 -28.78 -5.24
N GLN A 340 -4.12 -28.62 -4.30
CA GLN A 340 -4.29 -29.04 -2.90
C GLN A 340 -4.88 -27.94 -2.01
N LYS A 341 -4.98 -26.69 -2.50
CA LYS A 341 -5.55 -25.57 -1.74
C LYS A 341 -7.06 -25.70 -1.60
N LYS A 342 -7.61 -25.27 -0.45
CA LYS A 342 -9.06 -25.32 -0.17
C LYS A 342 -9.60 -24.00 0.39
N GLY A 343 -10.90 -23.76 0.18
CA GLY A 343 -11.63 -22.59 0.70
C GLY A 343 -10.90 -21.26 0.46
N ARG A 344 -10.84 -20.43 1.51
CA ARG A 344 -10.11 -19.15 1.51
C ARG A 344 -8.67 -19.25 1.01
N ALA A 345 -7.94 -20.31 1.38
CA ALA A 345 -6.56 -20.48 0.94
C ALA A 345 -6.46 -20.62 -0.58
N ARG A 346 -7.38 -21.36 -1.20
CA ARG A 346 -7.49 -21.46 -2.65
C ARG A 346 -7.86 -20.12 -3.27
N ALA A 347 -8.86 -19.45 -2.70
CA ALA A 347 -9.36 -18.18 -3.21
C ALA A 347 -8.27 -17.11 -3.27
N MET A 348 -7.61 -16.84 -2.14
CA MET A 348 -6.51 -15.88 -2.06
C MET A 348 -5.32 -16.28 -2.93
N THR A 349 -4.97 -17.57 -2.99
CA THR A 349 -3.87 -18.04 -3.86
C THR A 349 -4.16 -17.78 -5.34
N VAL A 350 -5.38 -18.03 -5.82
CA VAL A 350 -5.78 -17.71 -7.20
C VAL A 350 -5.74 -16.20 -7.43
N HIS A 351 -6.26 -15.41 -6.49
CA HIS A 351 -6.23 -13.95 -6.57
C HIS A 351 -4.78 -13.43 -6.71
N SER A 352 -3.86 -13.87 -5.85
CA SER A 352 -2.45 -13.45 -5.92
C SER A 352 -1.75 -13.95 -7.18
N LEU A 353 -2.06 -15.15 -7.70
CA LEU A 353 -1.55 -15.60 -9.00
C LEU A 353 -2.02 -14.68 -10.14
N LEU A 354 -3.25 -14.16 -10.09
CA LEU A 354 -3.77 -13.21 -11.08
C LEU A 354 -3.09 -11.84 -10.95
N GLU A 355 -2.99 -11.29 -9.74
CA GLU A 355 -2.34 -10.00 -9.49
C GLU A 355 -0.88 -9.99 -9.92
N SER A 356 -0.16 -11.07 -9.61
CA SER A 356 1.20 -11.29 -10.07
C SER A 356 1.31 -11.14 -11.59
N VAL A 357 0.35 -11.61 -12.37
CA VAL A 357 0.38 -11.47 -13.83
C VAL A 357 -0.06 -10.08 -14.27
N TRP A 358 -1.11 -9.51 -13.68
CA TRP A 358 -1.68 -8.23 -14.11
C TRP A 358 -0.79 -7.02 -13.79
N PHE A 359 -0.06 -7.04 -12.68
CA PHE A 359 0.65 -5.86 -12.16
C PHE A 359 2.16 -6.04 -12.06
N SER A 360 2.73 -7.08 -12.65
CA SER A 360 4.19 -7.26 -12.69
C SER A 360 4.69 -7.55 -14.10
N ASN A 361 6.02 -7.64 -14.21
CA ASN A 361 6.70 -8.07 -15.43
C ASN A 361 6.36 -9.53 -15.83
N LEU A 362 5.69 -10.31 -14.97
CA LEU A 362 5.21 -11.66 -15.31
C LEU A 362 4.19 -11.70 -16.46
N SER A 363 3.50 -10.59 -16.74
CA SER A 363 2.68 -10.44 -17.96
C SER A 363 3.47 -10.69 -19.26
N LYS A 364 4.79 -10.48 -19.24
CA LYS A 364 5.70 -10.69 -20.37
C LYS A 364 6.18 -12.14 -20.47
N ALA A 365 6.08 -12.93 -19.39
CA ALA A 365 6.53 -14.31 -19.38
C ALA A 365 5.49 -15.23 -20.07
N PRO A 366 5.90 -16.14 -20.98
CA PRO A 366 4.97 -16.95 -21.76
C PRO A 366 4.06 -17.85 -20.92
N GLN A 367 4.61 -18.51 -19.90
CA GLN A 367 3.84 -19.50 -19.13
C GLN A 367 2.76 -18.85 -18.24
N PRO A 368 3.02 -17.80 -17.42
CA PRO A 368 1.94 -17.12 -16.69
C PRO A 368 0.83 -16.61 -17.61
N LYS A 369 1.19 -16.04 -18.77
CA LYS A 369 0.23 -15.60 -19.78
C LYS A 369 -0.64 -16.75 -20.33
N GLN A 370 -0.06 -17.93 -20.56
CA GLN A 370 -0.80 -19.11 -21.03
C GLN A 370 -1.76 -19.69 -19.99
N GLN A 371 -1.44 -19.57 -18.70
CA GLN A 371 -2.30 -20.07 -17.62
C GLN A 371 -3.40 -19.07 -17.22
N LEU A 372 -3.27 -17.80 -17.60
CA LEU A 372 -4.20 -16.74 -17.22
C LEU A 372 -5.68 -17.08 -17.51
N PRO A 373 -6.07 -17.58 -18.70
CA PRO A 373 -7.47 -17.93 -18.96
C PRO A 373 -8.00 -19.02 -18.01
N ARG A 374 -7.14 -19.97 -17.61
CA ARG A 374 -7.52 -21.03 -16.66
C ARG A 374 -7.73 -20.47 -15.27
N LEU A 375 -6.86 -19.58 -14.81
CA LEU A 375 -6.99 -18.91 -13.51
C LEU A 375 -8.24 -18.03 -13.46
N VAL A 376 -8.48 -17.23 -14.52
CA VAL A 376 -9.68 -16.40 -14.66
C VAL A 376 -10.96 -17.23 -14.59
N ALA A 377 -10.98 -18.40 -15.24
CA ALA A 377 -12.15 -19.27 -15.23
C ALA A 377 -12.52 -19.83 -13.84
N LEU A 378 -11.58 -19.82 -12.88
CA LEU A 378 -11.81 -20.25 -11.49
C LEU A 378 -12.44 -19.14 -10.64
N VAL A 379 -12.27 -17.86 -11.01
CA VAL A 379 -12.64 -16.72 -10.15
C VAL A 379 -14.10 -16.76 -9.68
N PRO A 380 -15.11 -17.03 -10.53
CA PRO A 380 -16.50 -17.11 -10.07
C PRO A 380 -16.72 -18.14 -8.96
N ASP A 381 -15.98 -19.26 -8.99
CA ASP A 381 -16.15 -20.38 -8.05
C ASP A 381 -15.53 -20.11 -6.68
N ILE A 382 -14.55 -19.20 -6.62
CA ILE A 382 -13.84 -18.84 -5.40
C ILE A 382 -14.26 -17.46 -4.86
N PHE A 383 -15.14 -16.76 -5.56
CA PHE A 383 -15.41 -15.34 -5.31
C PHE A 383 -15.90 -15.09 -3.88
N ASN A 384 -16.83 -15.91 -3.38
CA ASN A 384 -17.40 -15.76 -2.03
C ASN A 384 -16.45 -16.24 -0.91
N ASP A 385 -15.38 -16.97 -1.26
CA ASP A 385 -14.31 -17.36 -0.32
C ASP A 385 -13.24 -16.27 -0.16
N LEU A 386 -13.24 -15.26 -1.04
CA LEU A 386 -12.35 -14.10 -0.93
C LEU A 386 -12.86 -13.13 0.15
N PRO A 387 -11.95 -12.46 0.88
CA PRO A 387 -12.33 -11.33 1.70
C PRO A 387 -12.81 -10.13 0.86
N ASN A 388 -13.43 -9.18 1.55
CA ASN A 388 -14.16 -8.08 0.95
C ASN A 388 -13.33 -7.23 -0.01
N LEU A 389 -12.07 -6.95 0.34
CA LEU A 389 -11.21 -6.05 -0.43
C LEU A 389 -10.73 -6.69 -1.74
N PRO A 390 -10.25 -7.95 -1.78
CA PRO A 390 -10.01 -8.67 -3.03
C PRO A 390 -11.27 -8.83 -3.91
N GLN A 391 -12.44 -9.09 -3.31
CA GLN A 391 -13.69 -9.10 -4.08
C GLN A 391 -13.95 -7.74 -4.76
N GLN A 392 -13.85 -6.65 -4.00
CA GLN A 392 -14.02 -5.29 -4.52
C GLN A 392 -13.02 -5.01 -5.66
N TYR A 393 -11.78 -5.43 -5.49
CA TYR A 393 -10.72 -5.26 -6.49
C TYR A 393 -11.06 -5.98 -7.81
N LEU A 394 -11.61 -7.20 -7.75
CA LEU A 394 -12.06 -7.94 -8.93
C LEU A 394 -13.29 -7.32 -9.61
N LEU A 395 -14.18 -6.72 -8.83
CA LEU A 395 -15.38 -6.05 -9.34
C LEU A 395 -15.14 -4.64 -9.85
N ASP A 396 -13.98 -4.05 -9.56
CA ASP A 396 -13.62 -2.72 -10.06
C ASP A 396 -13.55 -2.69 -11.60
N LYS A 397 -13.74 -1.50 -12.17
CA LYS A 397 -13.88 -1.25 -13.62
C LYS A 397 -12.76 -1.88 -14.45
N ASP A 398 -11.52 -1.82 -13.98
CA ASP A 398 -10.36 -2.25 -14.76
C ASP A 398 -10.18 -3.77 -14.74
N ASN A 399 -10.42 -4.41 -13.60
CA ASN A 399 -10.27 -5.86 -13.45
C ASN A 399 -11.51 -6.64 -13.91
N TRP A 400 -12.69 -6.04 -13.78
CA TRP A 400 -13.94 -6.70 -14.13
C TRP A 400 -13.96 -7.19 -15.58
N LYS A 401 -13.41 -6.39 -16.52
CA LYS A 401 -13.32 -6.78 -17.93
C LYS A 401 -12.54 -8.08 -18.17
N GLN A 402 -11.60 -8.38 -17.28
CA GLN A 402 -10.73 -9.55 -17.39
C GLN A 402 -11.41 -10.80 -16.81
N VAL A 403 -12.28 -10.65 -15.81
CA VAL A 403 -12.91 -11.78 -15.11
C VAL A 403 -14.39 -11.97 -15.46
N LYS A 404 -15.03 -11.01 -16.13
CA LYS A 404 -16.45 -11.03 -16.46
C LYS A 404 -16.88 -12.38 -17.05
N SER A 405 -17.83 -13.02 -16.38
CA SER A 405 -18.37 -14.31 -16.78
C SER A 405 -19.81 -14.45 -16.30
N PRO A 406 -20.73 -15.05 -17.09
CA PRO A 406 -22.09 -15.35 -16.64
C PRO A 406 -22.15 -16.16 -15.33
N ARG A 407 -21.09 -16.91 -15.02
CA ARG A 407 -20.98 -17.70 -13.77
C ARG A 407 -20.94 -16.83 -12.51
N PHE A 408 -20.69 -15.53 -12.61
CA PHE A 408 -20.73 -14.60 -11.48
C PHE A 408 -22.15 -14.27 -10.99
N VAL A 409 -23.21 -14.58 -11.76
CA VAL A 409 -24.58 -14.21 -11.36
C VAL A 409 -24.93 -14.74 -9.98
N GLU A 410 -24.69 -16.04 -9.71
CA GLU A 410 -25.04 -16.63 -8.41
C GLU A 410 -24.17 -16.11 -7.25
N PRO A 411 -22.83 -16.07 -7.34
CA PRO A 411 -21.99 -15.47 -6.30
C PRO A 411 -22.39 -14.02 -5.96
N LEU A 412 -22.66 -13.19 -6.97
CA LEU A 412 -23.07 -11.80 -6.77
C LEU A 412 -24.47 -11.67 -6.16
N LEU A 413 -25.40 -12.57 -6.47
CA LEU A 413 -26.71 -12.61 -5.82
C LEU A 413 -26.61 -13.00 -4.34
N GLN A 414 -25.66 -13.86 -3.98
CA GLN A 414 -25.39 -14.21 -2.58
C GLN A 414 -24.82 -13.01 -1.83
N GLU A 415 -23.82 -12.33 -2.40
CA GLU A 415 -23.27 -11.11 -1.82
C GLU A 415 -24.30 -9.98 -1.71
N TRP A 416 -25.18 -9.82 -2.69
CA TRP A 416 -26.24 -8.80 -2.63
C TRP A 416 -27.19 -8.96 -1.42
N LYS A 417 -27.34 -10.19 -0.91
CA LYS A 417 -28.16 -10.46 0.30
C LYS A 417 -27.49 -9.98 1.58
N THR A 418 -26.17 -9.82 1.59
CA THR A 418 -25.39 -9.43 2.78
C THR A 418 -25.08 -7.93 2.81
N VAL A 419 -25.27 -7.20 1.70
CA VAL A 419 -25.05 -5.75 1.63
C VAL A 419 -26.02 -5.02 2.59
N PRO A 420 -25.51 -4.33 3.63
CA PRO A 420 -26.34 -3.60 4.58
C PRO A 420 -26.85 -2.28 3.99
N HIS A 421 -27.93 -1.75 4.57
CA HIS A 421 -28.35 -0.37 4.35
C HIS A 421 -27.39 0.57 5.09
N ALA A 422 -26.43 1.17 4.39
CA ALA A 422 -25.48 2.12 4.96
C ALA A 422 -24.87 3.02 3.88
N GLN A 423 -24.35 4.17 4.31
CA GLN A 423 -23.62 5.12 3.46
C GLN A 423 -22.13 4.75 3.35
N GLY A 424 -21.41 5.43 2.46
CA GLY A 424 -19.98 5.25 2.28
C GLY A 424 -19.63 3.88 1.70
N TRP A 425 -18.72 3.16 2.35
CA TRP A 425 -18.17 1.89 1.82
C TRP A 425 -19.24 0.84 1.49
N ALA A 426 -20.29 0.71 2.31
CA ALA A 426 -21.36 -0.25 2.06
C ALA A 426 -22.15 0.07 0.77
N MET A 427 -22.41 1.35 0.51
CA MET A 427 -23.06 1.80 -0.73
C MET A 427 -22.19 1.55 -1.95
N GLU A 428 -20.87 1.80 -1.85
CA GLU A 428 -19.93 1.50 -2.95
C GLU A 428 -19.89 0.00 -3.26
N ARG A 429 -19.92 -0.85 -2.24
CA ARG A 429 -20.02 -2.30 -2.42
C ARG A 429 -21.33 -2.69 -3.11
N GLY A 430 -22.46 -2.16 -2.65
CA GLY A 430 -23.76 -2.36 -3.30
C GLY A 430 -23.75 -1.91 -4.76
N ASN A 431 -23.11 -0.78 -5.04
CA ASN A 431 -23.01 -0.21 -6.38
C ASN A 431 -22.28 -1.15 -7.34
N LEU A 432 -21.13 -1.67 -6.92
CA LEU A 432 -20.34 -2.61 -7.72
C LEU A 432 -21.13 -3.89 -8.00
N ILE A 433 -21.70 -4.51 -6.97
CA ILE A 433 -22.43 -5.77 -7.09
C ILE A 433 -23.62 -5.63 -8.04
N LEU A 434 -24.50 -4.65 -7.80
CA LEU A 434 -25.73 -4.51 -8.57
C LEU A 434 -25.46 -4.06 -10.02
N ARG A 435 -24.43 -3.24 -10.24
CA ARG A 435 -23.95 -2.90 -11.59
C ARG A 435 -23.47 -4.13 -12.33
N ARG A 436 -22.65 -4.98 -11.70
CA ARG A 436 -22.12 -6.20 -12.34
C ARG A 436 -23.22 -7.21 -12.60
N LEU A 437 -24.18 -7.36 -11.69
CA LEU A 437 -25.39 -8.15 -11.93
C LEU A 437 -26.17 -7.67 -13.15
N TYR A 438 -26.39 -6.34 -13.28
CA TYR A 438 -27.11 -5.77 -14.42
C TYR A 438 -26.37 -6.05 -15.74
N GLU A 439 -25.05 -5.91 -15.75
CA GLU A 439 -24.22 -6.19 -16.93
C GLU A 439 -24.18 -7.66 -17.37
N LEU A 440 -24.49 -8.59 -16.46
CA LEU A 440 -24.51 -10.04 -16.73
C LEU A 440 -25.92 -10.54 -17.06
N ASN A 441 -26.91 -10.05 -16.32
CA ASN A 441 -28.30 -10.48 -16.45
C ASN A 441 -29.26 -9.34 -16.08
N PRO A 442 -29.61 -8.46 -17.05
CA PRO A 442 -30.56 -7.37 -16.82
C PRO A 442 -31.94 -7.87 -16.36
N THR A 443 -32.38 -9.03 -16.86
CA THR A 443 -33.70 -9.60 -16.56
C THR A 443 -33.87 -9.92 -15.07
N ILE A 444 -32.87 -10.56 -14.45
CA ILE A 444 -32.88 -10.87 -13.01
C ILE A 444 -32.62 -9.61 -12.18
N THR A 445 -31.83 -8.68 -12.70
CA THR A 445 -31.38 -7.51 -11.93
C THR A 445 -32.41 -6.38 -11.90
N ARG A 446 -33.19 -6.21 -12.97
CA ARG A 446 -34.24 -5.18 -13.04
C ARG A 446 -35.20 -5.18 -11.83
N PRO A 447 -35.79 -6.30 -11.39
CA PRO A 447 -36.64 -6.28 -10.19
C PRO A 447 -35.89 -5.91 -8.90
N LEU A 448 -34.57 -6.18 -8.81
CA LEU A 448 -33.75 -5.73 -7.68
C LEU A 448 -33.58 -4.21 -7.70
N ILE A 449 -33.24 -3.63 -8.86
CA ILE A 449 -33.11 -2.17 -9.01
C ILE A 449 -34.45 -1.47 -8.73
N LEU A 450 -35.57 -2.00 -9.22
CA LEU A 450 -36.89 -1.43 -8.94
C LEU A 450 -37.23 -1.47 -7.45
N ARG A 451 -36.82 -2.52 -6.73
CA ARG A 451 -37.00 -2.59 -5.27
C ARG A 451 -36.18 -1.51 -4.56
N GLU A 452 -34.94 -1.30 -4.97
CA GLU A 452 -34.10 -0.23 -4.41
C GLU A 452 -34.67 1.16 -4.75
N MET A 453 -35.20 1.37 -5.96
CA MET A 453 -35.89 2.62 -6.31
C MET A 453 -37.15 2.89 -5.48
N ALA A 454 -37.78 1.84 -4.93
CA ALA A 454 -38.94 1.95 -4.08
C ALA A 454 -38.58 2.11 -2.59
N ALA A 455 -37.33 1.81 -2.21
CA ALA A 455 -36.89 1.96 -0.83
C ALA A 455 -36.76 3.46 -0.47
N PRO A 456 -37.08 3.85 0.78
CA PRO A 456 -36.77 5.20 1.27
C PRO A 456 -35.26 5.42 1.28
N GLN A 457 -34.49 4.42 1.73
CA GLN A 457 -33.03 4.42 1.76
C GLN A 457 -32.46 3.28 0.90
N PRO A 458 -32.24 3.51 -0.41
CA PRO A 458 -31.61 2.54 -1.28
C PRO A 458 -30.20 2.17 -0.79
N ARG A 459 -29.78 0.92 -1.00
CA ARG A 459 -28.42 0.43 -0.70
C ARG A 459 -27.38 0.86 -1.72
N VAL A 460 -27.83 1.54 -2.78
CA VAL A 460 -27.04 1.90 -3.96
C VAL A 460 -27.31 3.35 -4.34
N SER A 461 -26.34 3.96 -5.01
CA SER A 461 -26.44 5.33 -5.47
C SER A 461 -27.34 5.46 -6.71
N PHE A 462 -27.72 6.71 -7.01
CA PHE A 462 -28.52 7.03 -8.18
C PHE A 462 -27.88 6.54 -9.49
N GLU A 463 -26.54 6.52 -9.62
CA GLU A 463 -25.84 6.06 -10.82
C GLU A 463 -26.11 4.59 -11.17
N VAL A 464 -26.47 3.78 -10.17
CA VAL A 464 -26.82 2.37 -10.36
C VAL A 464 -28.31 2.21 -10.56
N LEU A 465 -29.14 2.97 -9.84
CA LEU A 465 -30.58 3.01 -10.10
C LEU A 465 -30.86 3.47 -11.54
N ALA A 466 -30.10 4.43 -12.05
CA ALA A 466 -30.24 4.99 -13.39
C ALA A 466 -29.83 4.03 -14.54
N LEU A 467 -29.38 2.79 -14.22
CA LEU A 467 -29.01 1.78 -15.21
C LEU A 467 -30.18 1.24 -16.03
N LEU A 468 -31.41 1.32 -15.51
CA LEU A 468 -32.58 0.82 -16.25
C LEU A 468 -32.80 1.63 -17.52
N ASP A 469 -32.97 0.92 -18.64
CA ASP A 469 -33.27 1.48 -19.96
C ASP A 469 -34.69 2.05 -20.07
N ASP A 470 -35.54 1.80 -19.05
CA ASP A 470 -36.88 2.37 -18.94
C ASP A 470 -36.85 3.90 -19.13
N LYS A 471 -37.65 4.44 -20.04
CA LYS A 471 -37.76 5.90 -20.21
C LYS A 471 -38.57 6.56 -19.11
N VAL A 472 -39.57 5.83 -18.62
CA VAL A 472 -40.48 6.27 -17.55
C VAL A 472 -40.88 5.07 -16.68
N LEU A 473 -41.17 5.34 -15.41
CA LEU A 473 -41.65 4.35 -14.43
C LEU A 473 -42.85 4.92 -13.68
N PRO A 474 -44.05 4.94 -14.31
CA PRO A 474 -45.24 5.60 -13.75
C PRO A 474 -45.64 5.04 -12.38
N GLN A 475 -45.41 3.74 -12.16
CA GLN A 475 -45.78 3.04 -10.93
C GLN A 475 -45.00 3.48 -9.69
N LEU A 476 -43.84 4.14 -9.85
CA LEU A 476 -43.00 4.62 -8.73
C LEU A 476 -43.05 6.14 -8.52
N GLN A 477 -43.60 6.90 -9.47
CA GLN A 477 -43.48 8.37 -9.44
C GLN A 477 -44.16 9.02 -8.22
N ASN A 478 -45.28 8.48 -7.76
CA ASN A 478 -45.98 9.01 -6.58
C ASN A 478 -45.21 8.70 -5.29
N LEU A 479 -44.51 7.56 -5.25
CA LEU A 479 -43.66 7.20 -4.12
C LEU A 479 -42.46 8.13 -4.02
N TRP A 480 -41.78 8.41 -5.14
CA TRP A 480 -40.69 9.38 -5.18
C TRP A 480 -41.15 10.79 -4.83
N TRP A 481 -42.36 11.17 -5.26
CA TRP A 481 -42.95 12.44 -4.85
C TRP A 481 -43.13 12.52 -3.33
N THR A 482 -43.55 11.43 -2.68
CA THR A 482 -43.63 11.35 -1.22
C THR A 482 -42.25 11.46 -0.58
N HIS A 483 -41.25 10.73 -1.08
CA HIS A 483 -39.88 10.78 -0.54
C HIS A 483 -39.23 12.16 -0.70
N LEU A 484 -39.43 12.84 -1.85
CA LEU A 484 -38.96 14.21 -2.08
C LEU A 484 -39.46 15.19 -1.03
N ASN A 485 -40.71 15.00 -0.57
CA ASN A 485 -41.38 15.88 0.40
C ASN A 485 -41.20 15.42 1.85
N SER A 486 -40.43 14.37 2.08
CA SER A 486 -40.01 13.97 3.43
C SER A 486 -38.78 14.80 3.85
N ASN A 487 -38.70 15.18 5.13
CA ASN A 487 -37.53 15.87 5.71
C ASN A 487 -36.33 14.93 5.96
N GLY A 488 -36.26 13.80 5.25
CA GLY A 488 -35.21 12.79 5.39
C GLY A 488 -34.07 12.94 4.38
N PRO A 489 -32.99 12.14 4.50
CA PRO A 489 -31.89 12.08 3.55
C PRO A 489 -32.30 11.57 2.16
N ASP A 490 -33.54 11.10 2.02
CA ASP A 490 -34.06 10.39 0.85
C ASP A 490 -34.50 11.33 -0.28
N HIS A 491 -34.56 12.65 -0.01
CA HIS A 491 -35.11 13.62 -0.96
C HIS A 491 -34.19 13.87 -2.17
N ASP A 492 -32.87 13.73 -2.01
CA ASP A 492 -31.89 13.95 -3.10
C ASP A 492 -32.04 12.87 -4.18
N ILE A 493 -32.01 11.60 -3.79
CA ILE A 493 -32.20 10.47 -4.71
C ILE A 493 -33.60 10.52 -5.33
N ALA A 494 -34.64 10.84 -4.55
CA ALA A 494 -36.00 10.97 -5.06
C ALA A 494 -36.12 12.04 -6.16
N ALA A 495 -35.48 13.21 -5.97
CA ALA A 495 -35.46 14.25 -6.99
C ALA A 495 -34.78 13.79 -8.29
N LEU A 496 -33.65 13.09 -8.18
CA LEU A 496 -32.92 12.54 -9.33
C LEU A 496 -33.75 11.47 -10.07
N LEU A 497 -34.45 10.59 -9.33
CA LEU A 497 -35.37 9.59 -9.90
C LEU A 497 -36.57 10.23 -10.60
N ILE A 498 -37.16 11.29 -10.04
CA ILE A 498 -38.19 12.10 -10.71
C ILE A 498 -37.63 12.69 -12.01
N GLY A 499 -36.45 13.31 -11.94
CA GLY A 499 -35.68 13.80 -13.08
C GLY A 499 -35.63 12.80 -14.23
N ARG A 500 -35.19 11.58 -13.92
CA ARG A 500 -34.93 10.53 -14.89
C ARG A 500 -36.18 9.82 -15.39
N TYR A 501 -37.11 9.44 -14.52
CA TYR A 501 -38.13 8.43 -14.81
C TYR A 501 -39.59 8.88 -14.62
N ALA A 502 -39.86 10.05 -14.03
CA ALA A 502 -41.25 10.48 -13.85
C ALA A 502 -41.95 10.78 -15.19
N THR A 503 -43.28 10.64 -15.21
CA THR A 503 -44.09 11.02 -16.37
C THR A 503 -44.51 12.49 -16.32
N THR A 504 -45.12 12.99 -17.40
CA THR A 504 -45.70 14.35 -17.51
C THR A 504 -46.74 14.66 -16.43
N ALA A 505 -47.32 13.64 -15.78
CA ALA A 505 -48.34 13.80 -14.75
C ALA A 505 -47.87 14.62 -13.53
N LEU A 506 -46.56 14.71 -13.28
CA LEU A 506 -46.02 15.49 -12.16
C LEU A 506 -45.69 16.95 -12.55
N LYS A 507 -45.96 17.40 -13.79
CA LYS A 507 -45.46 18.70 -14.30
C LYS A 507 -45.81 19.88 -13.41
N GLY A 508 -47.09 20.08 -13.10
CA GLY A 508 -47.53 21.18 -12.27
C GLY A 508 -46.98 21.11 -10.84
N LYS A 509 -46.88 19.90 -10.27
CA LYS A 509 -46.34 19.68 -8.93
C LYS A 509 -44.84 20.03 -8.85
N VAL A 510 -44.04 19.54 -9.80
CA VAL A 510 -42.60 19.80 -9.84
C VAL A 510 -42.29 21.28 -10.12
N GLN A 511 -43.04 21.95 -11.00
CA GLN A 511 -42.85 23.38 -11.26
C GLN A 511 -43.07 24.23 -10.00
N LYS A 512 -44.14 23.94 -9.25
CA LYS A 512 -44.45 24.62 -7.99
C LYS A 512 -43.35 24.38 -6.95
N GLU A 513 -42.99 23.12 -6.73
CA GLU A 513 -41.97 22.73 -5.74
C GLU A 513 -40.60 23.33 -6.05
N TYR A 514 -40.16 23.28 -7.31
CA TYR A 514 -38.89 23.86 -7.74
C TYR A 514 -38.85 25.38 -7.50
N ALA A 515 -39.94 26.09 -7.81
CA ALA A 515 -40.04 27.53 -7.56
C ALA A 515 -40.03 27.86 -6.06
N GLU A 516 -40.74 27.08 -5.25
CA GLU A 516 -40.78 27.25 -3.79
C GLU A 516 -39.42 27.00 -3.15
N ARG A 517 -38.77 25.86 -3.44
CA ARG A 517 -37.42 25.56 -2.91
C ARG A 517 -36.39 26.58 -3.37
N LYS A 518 -36.45 27.04 -4.62
CA LYS A 518 -35.55 28.08 -5.13
C LYS A 518 -35.72 29.40 -4.38
N ARG A 519 -36.97 29.84 -4.13
CA ARG A 519 -37.24 31.06 -3.36
C ARG A 519 -36.73 30.97 -1.92
N ASN A 520 -36.85 29.79 -1.32
CA ASN A 520 -36.49 29.56 0.09
C ASN A 520 -35.01 29.17 0.28
N GLY A 521 -34.20 29.09 -0.77
CA GLY A 521 -32.80 28.65 -0.68
C GLY A 521 -32.63 27.17 -0.30
N MET A 522 -33.65 26.33 -0.51
CA MET A 522 -33.70 24.91 -0.10
C MET A 522 -33.35 23.94 -1.24
N LEU A 523 -32.54 24.37 -2.20
CA LEU A 523 -32.10 23.54 -3.32
C LEU A 523 -30.70 22.99 -3.05
N SER A 524 -30.63 21.75 -2.55
CA SER A 524 -29.38 20.98 -2.62
C SER A 524 -28.94 20.81 -4.08
N PHE A 525 -27.67 20.45 -4.28
CA PHE A 525 -27.12 20.21 -5.62
C PHE A 525 -27.93 19.15 -6.38
N ASP A 526 -28.24 18.02 -5.74
CA ASP A 526 -28.93 16.91 -6.38
C ASP A 526 -30.43 17.15 -6.56
N VAL A 527 -31.10 17.83 -5.62
CA VAL A 527 -32.50 18.26 -5.82
C VAL A 527 -32.62 19.20 -7.01
N ASN A 528 -31.74 20.21 -7.07
CA ASN A 528 -31.72 21.15 -8.19
C ASN A 528 -31.51 20.43 -9.52
N ARG A 529 -30.50 19.54 -9.57
CA ARG A 529 -30.19 18.74 -10.76
C ARG A 529 -31.38 17.87 -11.19
N GLY A 530 -31.98 17.14 -10.26
CA GLY A 530 -33.09 16.23 -10.53
C GLY A 530 -34.33 16.94 -11.06
N LEU A 531 -34.80 17.98 -10.35
CA LEU A 531 -36.00 18.72 -10.74
C LEU A 531 -35.78 19.53 -12.04
N ARG A 532 -34.60 20.13 -12.23
CA ARG A 532 -34.28 20.82 -13.48
C ARG A 532 -34.25 19.86 -14.66
N ASN A 533 -33.64 18.68 -14.51
CA ASN A 533 -33.63 17.66 -15.56
C ASN A 533 -35.05 17.21 -15.94
N TYR A 534 -35.94 17.03 -14.95
CA TYR A 534 -37.36 16.75 -15.21
C TYR A 534 -38.00 17.85 -16.06
N LEU A 535 -37.85 19.12 -15.66
CA LEU A 535 -38.46 20.26 -16.33
C LEU A 535 -37.96 20.44 -17.77
N VAL A 536 -36.67 20.18 -18.02
CA VAL A 536 -36.10 20.21 -19.38
C VAL A 536 -36.68 19.07 -20.22
N ARG A 537 -36.71 17.84 -19.68
CA ARG A 537 -37.18 16.64 -20.41
C ARG A 537 -38.67 16.70 -20.78
N ILE A 538 -39.49 17.34 -19.97
CA ILE A 538 -40.96 17.42 -20.12
C ILE A 538 -41.42 18.80 -20.67
N GLY A 539 -40.50 19.77 -20.73
CA GLY A 539 -40.72 21.11 -21.26
C GLY A 539 -40.35 21.25 -22.74
N ALA A 540 -39.45 20.39 -23.24
CA ALA A 540 -39.34 20.04 -24.66
C ALA A 540 -40.44 19.05 -25.03
#